data_AF-A0A9P0FHZ0-F1
#
_entry.id   AF-A0A9P0FHZ0-F1
#
_cell.length_a   1.000
_cell.length_b   1.000
_cell.length_c   1.000
_cell.angle_alpha   90.00
_cell.angle_beta   90.00
_cell.angle_gamma   90.00
#
_symmetry.space_group_name_H-M   'P 1'
#
loop_
_entity.id
_entity.type
_entity.pdbx_description
1 polymer ?
#
loop_
_entity_poly.entity_id
_entity_poly.type
_entity_poly.pdbx_seq_one_letter_code
_entity_poly.pdbx_strand_id
1 'polypeptide(L)'
;MVLKNKMNSNPNLSEEGLIKPKKPPNPVRENSERQNLHKELLFNKKIGKNVLDQKSELQKAMEKQKSNLAKKQLEKKSVTEISELQRKISNLGGKHNMEKNDEDKGVNKEFVNVKMTLRNTNPK
;
A
#
# COMPACT_ATOMS: atom_id res chain seq x y z
N MET A 1 -17.42 -20.86 -37.96
CA MET A 1 -16.11 -21.51 -38.16
C MET A 1 -16.34 -23.00 -38.34
N VAL A 2 -15.93 -23.56 -39.47
CA VAL A 2 -16.20 -24.96 -39.83
C VAL A 2 -15.24 -25.88 -39.08
N LEU A 3 -15.78 -26.74 -38.21
CA LEU A 3 -15.05 -27.86 -37.62
C LEU A 3 -14.67 -28.83 -38.75
N LYS A 4 -13.42 -28.74 -39.22
CA LYS A 4 -12.85 -29.74 -40.14
C LYS A 4 -12.51 -30.99 -39.33
N ASN A 5 -13.49 -31.84 -39.05
CA ASN A 5 -13.24 -33.21 -38.66
C ASN A 5 -12.64 -33.95 -39.85
N LYS A 6 -11.31 -33.97 -39.95
CA LYS A 6 -10.59 -34.79 -40.93
C LYS A 6 -10.49 -36.24 -40.42
N MET A 7 -11.64 -36.89 -40.29
CA MET A 7 -11.70 -38.35 -40.22
C MET A 7 -11.99 -38.87 -41.63
N ASN A 8 -10.95 -38.92 -42.45
CA ASN A 8 -10.92 -39.75 -43.65
C ASN A 8 -9.44 -40.05 -43.93
N SER A 9 -8.90 -41.06 -43.25
CA SER A 9 -7.72 -41.74 -43.74
C SER A 9 -8.20 -42.97 -44.47
N ASN A 10 -8.17 -42.92 -45.80
CA ASN A 10 -8.19 -44.15 -46.60
C ASN A 10 -7.14 -45.11 -46.01
N PRO A 11 -7.46 -46.41 -45.83
CA PRO A 11 -6.49 -47.36 -45.34
C PRO A 11 -5.25 -47.30 -46.24
N ASN A 12 -4.08 -47.17 -45.63
CA ASN A 12 -2.82 -47.24 -46.38
C ASN A 12 -2.57 -48.72 -46.68
N LEU A 13 -2.93 -49.14 -47.89
CA LEU A 13 -2.84 -50.52 -48.35
C LEU A 13 -1.43 -50.79 -48.93
N SER A 14 -0.92 -52.02 -48.77
CA SER A 14 0.25 -52.51 -49.52
C SER A 14 -0.11 -52.78 -50.99
N GLU A 15 0.89 -53.08 -51.82
CA GLU A 15 0.67 -53.42 -53.25
C GLU A 15 -0.22 -54.68 -53.41
N GLU A 16 -0.26 -55.50 -52.38
CA GLU A 16 -1.04 -56.73 -52.21
C GLU A 16 -2.40 -56.48 -51.54
N GLY A 17 -2.77 -55.23 -51.28
CA GLY A 17 -4.05 -54.85 -50.67
C GLY A 17 -4.14 -55.09 -49.16
N LEU A 18 -3.03 -55.33 -48.45
CA LEU A 18 -3.04 -55.51 -47.00
C LEU A 18 -2.95 -54.17 -46.26
N ILE A 19 -3.72 -54.01 -45.18
CA ILE A 19 -3.70 -52.79 -44.35
C ILE A 19 -2.37 -52.71 -43.59
N LYS A 20 -1.61 -51.63 -43.81
CA LYS A 20 -0.36 -51.38 -43.09
C LYS A 20 -0.65 -50.88 -41.66
N PRO A 21 0.04 -51.39 -40.62
CA PRO A 21 -0.05 -50.84 -39.28
C PRO A 21 0.31 -49.35 -39.25
N LYS A 22 -0.52 -48.53 -38.60
CA LYS A 22 -0.30 -47.09 -38.44
C LYS A 22 -0.37 -46.72 -36.97
N LYS A 23 0.52 -45.81 -36.54
CA LYS A 23 0.45 -45.22 -35.20
C LYS A 23 -0.82 -44.36 -35.08
N PRO A 24 -1.61 -44.51 -34.01
CA PRO A 24 -2.77 -43.65 -33.79
C PRO A 24 -2.32 -42.17 -33.68
N PRO A 25 -3.13 -41.23 -34.17
CA PRO A 25 -2.82 -39.81 -34.08
C PRO A 25 -2.75 -39.38 -32.62
N ASN A 26 -1.74 -38.57 -32.28
CA ASN A 26 -1.61 -38.04 -30.92
C ASN A 26 -2.53 -36.81 -30.78
N PRO A 27 -3.60 -36.88 -29.97
CA PRO A 27 -4.59 -35.80 -29.88
C PRO A 27 -3.98 -34.47 -29.38
N VAL A 28 -2.88 -34.53 -28.62
CA VAL A 28 -2.14 -33.34 -28.18
C VAL A 28 -1.36 -32.70 -29.33
N ARG A 29 -0.84 -33.49 -30.26
CA ARG A 29 -0.09 -32.99 -31.43
C ARG A 29 -1.02 -32.47 -32.53
N GLU A 30 -2.21 -33.06 -32.67
CA GLU A 30 -3.21 -32.64 -33.65
C GLU A 30 -3.93 -31.34 -33.25
N ASN A 31 -4.04 -31.03 -31.95
CA ASN A 31 -4.71 -29.83 -31.46
C ASN A 31 -3.70 -28.69 -31.18
N SER A 32 -3.60 -27.74 -32.10
CA SER A 32 -2.71 -26.56 -31.99
C SER A 32 -3.13 -25.61 -30.87
N GLU A 33 -4.43 -25.42 -30.66
CA GLU A 33 -4.97 -24.57 -29.59
C GLU A 33 -4.55 -25.09 -28.21
N ARG A 34 -4.66 -26.40 -27.98
CA ARG A 34 -4.18 -27.06 -26.76
C ARG A 34 -2.68 -26.86 -26.55
N GLN A 35 -1.88 -26.96 -27.60
CA GLN A 35 -0.43 -26.74 -27.50
C GLN A 35 -0.09 -25.29 -27.15
N ASN A 36 -0.80 -24.34 -27.75
CA ASN A 36 -0.61 -22.92 -27.47
C ASN A 36 -0.99 -22.59 -26.03
N LEU A 37 -2.14 -23.08 -25.55
CA LEU A 37 -2.54 -22.94 -24.14
C LEU A 37 -1.49 -23.53 -23.19
N HIS A 38 -0.95 -24.71 -23.50
CA HIS A 38 0.09 -25.33 -22.67
C HIS A 38 1.36 -24.47 -22.61
N LYS A 39 1.81 -23.92 -23.74
CA LYS A 39 2.97 -23.00 -23.79
C LYS A 39 2.72 -21.74 -22.98
N GLU A 40 1.54 -21.14 -23.10
CA GLU A 40 1.16 -19.93 -22.35
C GLU A 40 1.13 -20.20 -20.84
N LEU A 41 0.54 -21.31 -20.40
CA LEU A 41 0.50 -21.68 -18.98
C LEU A 41 1.91 -21.92 -18.41
N LEU A 42 2.79 -22.59 -19.17
CA LEU A 42 4.19 -22.77 -18.77
C LEU A 42 4.94 -21.44 -18.69
N PHE A 43 4.70 -20.52 -19.64
CA PHE A 43 5.27 -19.18 -19.63
C PHE A 43 4.81 -18.38 -18.42
N ASN A 44 3.50 -18.38 -18.12
CA ASN A 44 2.92 -17.72 -16.95
C ASN A 44 3.51 -18.29 -15.65
N LYS A 45 3.68 -19.62 -15.55
CA LYS A 45 4.36 -20.26 -14.42
C LYS A 45 5.82 -19.82 -14.28
N LYS A 46 6.56 -19.73 -15.40
CA LYS A 46 7.96 -19.27 -15.41
C LYS A 46 8.11 -17.82 -14.92
N ILE A 47 7.15 -16.96 -15.27
CA ILE A 47 7.14 -15.54 -14.85
C ILE A 47 6.55 -15.37 -13.44
N GLY A 48 5.93 -16.39 -12.88
CA GLY A 48 5.25 -16.31 -11.58
C GLY A 48 3.88 -15.62 -11.65
N LYS A 49 3.29 -15.50 -12.85
CA LYS A 49 1.94 -14.97 -13.04
C LYS A 49 0.91 -16.09 -12.83
N ASN A 50 0.30 -16.16 -11.65
CA ASN A 50 -0.83 -17.08 -11.42
C ASN A 50 -2.06 -16.53 -12.14
N VAL A 51 -2.55 -17.24 -13.17
CA VAL A 51 -3.78 -16.88 -13.92
C VAL A 51 -5.01 -17.68 -13.48
N LEU A 52 -4.81 -18.73 -12.68
CA LEU A 52 -5.88 -19.62 -12.22
C LEU A 52 -6.51 -19.11 -10.92
N ASP A 53 -5.73 -18.52 -10.02
CA ASP A 53 -6.19 -18.04 -8.71
C ASP A 53 -6.16 -16.51 -8.59
N GLN A 54 -6.46 -15.78 -9.66
CA GLN A 54 -6.53 -14.32 -9.58
C GLN A 54 -7.81 -13.89 -8.87
N LYS A 55 -7.67 -13.09 -7.81
CA LYS A 55 -8.77 -12.25 -7.34
C LYS A 55 -9.31 -11.45 -8.52
N SER A 56 -10.63 -11.36 -8.65
CA SER A 56 -11.25 -10.55 -9.69
C SER A 56 -10.79 -9.10 -9.58
N GLU A 57 -10.81 -8.34 -10.68
CA GLU A 57 -10.49 -6.91 -10.65
C GLU A 57 -11.34 -6.15 -9.61
N LEU A 58 -12.60 -6.57 -9.44
CA LEU A 58 -13.49 -6.05 -8.39
C LEU A 58 -12.95 -6.34 -6.98
N GLN A 59 -12.51 -7.56 -6.70
CA GLN A 59 -11.94 -7.92 -5.40
C GLN A 59 -10.66 -7.13 -5.11
N LYS A 60 -9.77 -6.98 -6.11
CA LYS A 60 -8.56 -6.14 -5.98
C LYS A 60 -8.94 -4.68 -5.69
N ALA A 61 -9.94 -4.13 -6.38
CA ALA A 61 -10.41 -2.77 -6.17
C ALA A 61 -11.00 -2.57 -4.77
N MET A 62 -11.81 -3.52 -4.28
CA MET A 62 -12.37 -3.48 -2.92
C MET A 62 -11.27 -3.56 -1.85
N GLU A 63 -10.28 -4.43 -2.01
CA GLU A 63 -9.15 -4.52 -1.07
C GLU A 63 -8.32 -3.23 -1.06
N LYS A 64 -8.06 -2.66 -2.24
CA LYS A 64 -7.40 -1.36 -2.37
C LYS A 64 -8.19 -0.26 -1.66
N GLN A 65 -9.50 -0.20 -1.85
CA GLN A 65 -10.38 0.75 -1.15
C GLN A 65 -10.31 0.59 0.37
N LYS A 66 -10.43 -0.65 0.88
CA LYS A 66 -10.34 -0.95 2.32
C LYS A 66 -9.00 -0.50 2.89
N SER A 67 -7.90 -0.81 2.21
CA SER A 67 -6.55 -0.40 2.62
C SER A 67 -6.37 1.12 2.67
N ASN A 68 -6.90 1.85 1.68
CA ASN A 68 -6.85 3.31 1.62
C ASN A 68 -7.68 3.96 2.73
N LEU A 69 -8.85 3.40 3.06
CA LEU A 69 -9.67 3.86 4.17
C LEU A 69 -8.95 3.68 5.50
N ALA A 70 -8.32 2.52 5.72
CA ALA A 70 -7.54 2.26 6.93
C ALA A 70 -6.36 3.26 7.07
N LYS A 71 -5.62 3.52 5.99
CA LYS A 71 -4.54 4.52 5.97
C LYS A 71 -5.06 5.92 6.31
N LYS A 72 -6.15 6.36 5.68
CA LYS A 72 -6.76 7.68 5.95
C LYS A 72 -7.25 7.82 7.39
N GLN A 73 -7.75 6.74 8.00
CA GLN A 73 -8.12 6.75 9.42
C GLN A 73 -6.90 6.85 10.33
N LEU A 74 -5.80 6.16 10.00
CA LEU A 74 -4.56 6.24 10.76
C LEU A 74 -3.94 7.64 10.67
N GLU A 75 -3.90 8.23 9.48
CA GLU A 75 -3.44 9.61 9.28
C GLU A 75 -4.27 10.60 10.10
N LYS A 76 -5.61 10.50 10.07
CA LYS A 76 -6.48 11.36 10.89
C LYS A 76 -6.17 11.25 12.38
N LYS A 77 -5.97 10.03 12.91
CA LYS A 77 -5.62 9.80 14.31
C LYS A 77 -4.26 10.43 14.66
N SER A 78 -3.26 10.26 13.80
CA SER A 78 -1.95 10.87 14.01
C SER A 78 -2.01 12.40 14.00
N VAL A 79 -2.80 13.01 13.12
CA VAL A 79 -3.00 14.46 13.07
C VAL A 79 -3.72 14.97 14.32
N THR A 80 -4.73 14.25 14.81
CA THR A 80 -5.40 14.62 16.07
C THR A 80 -4.46 14.51 17.27
N GLU A 81 -3.65 13.45 17.34
CA GLU A 81 -2.67 13.26 18.41
C GLU A 81 -1.59 14.35 18.39
N ILE A 82 -1.08 14.71 17.21
CA ILE A 82 -0.12 15.82 17.04
C ILE A 82 -0.74 17.14 17.51
N SER A 83 -1.99 17.43 17.14
CA SER A 83 -2.72 18.63 17.57
C SER A 83 -2.91 18.68 19.09
N GLU A 84 -3.28 17.56 19.71
CA GLU A 84 -3.42 17.45 21.16
C GLU A 84 -2.09 17.65 21.91
N LEU A 85 -1.01 17.06 21.40
CA LEU A 85 0.34 17.25 21.94
C LEU A 85 0.77 18.72 21.82
N GLN A 86 0.54 19.34 20.66
CA GLN A 86 0.86 20.74 20.43
C GLN A 86 0.09 21.65 21.39
N ARG A 87 -1.19 21.36 21.66
CA ARG A 87 -1.99 22.05 22.68
C ARG A 87 -1.41 21.88 24.09
N LYS A 88 -0.97 20.67 24.47
CA LYS A 88 -0.33 20.41 25.77
C LYS A 88 0.97 21.19 25.93
N ILE A 89 1.82 21.22 24.89
CA ILE A 89 3.09 21.97 24.89
C ILE A 89 2.85 23.47 25.08
N SER A 90 1.92 24.06 24.32
CA SER A 90 1.58 25.49 24.46
C SER A 90 1.05 25.85 25.86
N ASN A 91 0.20 24.99 26.44
CA ASN A 91 -0.31 25.20 27.80
C ASN A 91 0.80 25.11 28.86
N LEU A 92 1.77 24.22 28.68
CA LEU A 92 2.90 24.06 29.61
C LEU A 92 3.84 25.26 29.54
N GLY A 93 4.14 25.75 28.32
CA GLY A 93 4.93 26.96 28.11
C GLY A 93 4.27 28.22 28.67
N GLY A 94 2.93 28.32 28.61
CA GLY A 94 2.19 29.41 29.22
C GLY A 94 2.26 29.42 30.75
N LYS A 95 2.15 28.26 31.40
CA LYS A 95 2.25 28.13 32.86
C LYS A 95 3.63 28.53 33.40
N HIS A 96 4.69 28.05 32.75
CA HIS A 96 6.07 28.37 33.14
C HIS A 96 6.42 29.87 32.96
N ASN A 97 5.76 30.57 32.04
CA ASN A 97 5.91 32.01 31.89
C ASN A 97 5.08 32.82 32.91
N MET A 98 3.99 32.28 33.46
CA MET A 98 3.24 32.96 34.53
C MET A 98 3.95 32.86 35.88
N GLU A 99 4.51 31.69 36.25
CA GLU A 99 5.23 31.53 37.53
C GLU A 99 6.47 32.44 37.64
N LYS A 100 7.19 32.68 36.53
CA LYS A 100 8.35 33.60 36.52
C LYS A 100 8.00 35.07 36.67
N ASN A 101 6.74 35.46 36.44
CA ASN A 101 6.33 36.87 36.52
C ASN A 101 5.86 37.29 37.92
N ASP A 102 5.62 36.35 38.84
CA ASP A 102 5.10 36.66 40.18
C ASP A 102 6.21 36.69 41.26
N GLU A 103 7.32 35.97 41.08
CA GLU A 103 8.46 36.04 42.00
C GLU A 103 9.32 37.31 41.79
N ASP A 104 9.42 37.82 40.56
CA ASP A 104 10.30 38.95 40.22
C ASP A 104 9.68 40.34 40.50
N LYS A 105 8.36 40.40 40.71
CA LYS A 105 7.65 41.66 41.03
C LYS A 105 7.76 42.07 42.50
N GLY A 106 7.99 41.12 43.39
CA GLY A 106 8.16 41.37 44.83
C GLY A 106 9.52 42.00 45.14
N VAL A 107 10.59 41.46 44.54
CA VAL A 107 11.97 41.87 44.84
C VAL A 107 12.29 43.26 44.28
N ASN A 108 11.70 43.66 43.15
CA ASN A 108 12.00 44.94 42.50
C ASN A 108 11.45 46.17 43.27
N LYS A 109 10.36 46.02 44.04
CA LYS A 109 9.74 47.15 44.78
C LYS A 109 10.64 47.71 45.88
N GLU A 110 11.34 46.84 46.61
CA GLU A 110 12.30 47.22 47.67
C GLU A 110 13.42 48.10 47.10
N PHE A 111 14.03 47.67 45.99
CA PHE A 111 15.10 48.41 45.33
C PHE A 111 14.64 49.75 44.75
N VAL A 112 13.42 49.82 44.21
CA VAL A 112 12.83 51.08 43.72
C VAL A 112 12.61 52.06 44.87
N ASN A 113 12.15 51.58 46.02
CA ASN A 113 11.92 52.40 47.21
C ASN A 113 13.24 52.93 47.81
N VAL A 114 14.25 52.08 47.95
CA VAL A 114 15.60 52.47 48.42
C VAL A 114 16.24 53.50 47.49
N LYS A 115 16.09 53.32 46.17
CA LYS A 115 16.62 54.27 45.17
C LYS A 115 15.91 55.63 45.20
N MET A 116 14.63 55.66 45.54
CA MET A 116 13.87 56.91 45.73
C MET A 116 14.32 57.65 46.99
N THR A 117 14.51 56.95 48.11
CA THR A 117 14.99 57.57 49.35
C THR A 117 16.39 58.14 49.21
N LEU A 118 17.30 57.43 48.52
CA LEU A 118 18.67 57.89 48.30
C LEU A 118 18.76 59.11 47.38
N ARG A 119 17.83 59.26 46.43
CA ARG A 119 17.77 60.47 45.58
C ARG A 119 17.35 61.73 46.34
N ASN A 120 16.61 61.57 47.43
CA ASN A 120 16.07 62.68 48.20
C ASN A 120 16.98 63.12 49.36
N THR A 121 18.04 62.36 49.66
CA THR A 121 18.95 62.60 50.80
C THR A 121 20.32 63.15 50.41
N ASN A 122 20.51 63.67 49.18
CA ASN A 122 21.73 64.42 48.87
C ASN A 122 21.51 65.92 49.18
N PRO A 123 22.04 66.45 50.31
CA PRO A 123 22.18 67.88 50.46
C PRO A 123 23.24 68.40 49.47
N LYS A 124 23.09 69.68 49.08
CA LYS A 124 24.02 70.43 48.23
C LYS A 124 25.41 70.54 48.85
#